data_AF-A0A4Y2PJF3-F1
#
_entry.id   AF-A0A4Y2PJF3-F1
#
_cell.length_a   1.000
_cell.length_b   1.000
_cell.length_c   1.000
_cell.angle_alpha   90.00
_cell.angle_beta   90.00
_cell.angle_gamma   90.00
#
_symmetry.space_group_name_H-M   'P 1'
#
loop_
_entity.id
_entity.type
_entity.pdbx_description
1 polymer ?
#
loop_
_entity_poly.entity_id
_entity_poly.type
_entity_poly.pdbx_seq_one_letter_code
_entity_poly.pdbx_strand_id
1 'polypeptide(L)'
;MSHTWAVEALARNMKDIDNYQSIIGGIVELMTGGFRQIVPVITSDKPADEINACLKASPLREHVKTFHFTSNMRVQLFNDTESGQYAVTLLKIGNGRFKT
;
A
#
# COMPACT_ATOMS: atom_id res chain seq x y z
N MET A 1 4.62 -1.14 4.48
CA MET A 1 4.85 -0.73 5.88
C MET A 1 5.66 0.56 5.91
N SER A 2 5.23 1.60 5.19
CA SER A 2 5.91 2.90 5.20
C SER A 2 4.99 3.92 5.84
N HIS A 3 5.52 4.72 6.76
CA HIS A 3 4.79 5.83 7.35
C HIS A 3 4.57 6.92 6.31
N THR A 4 3.40 7.56 6.30
CA THR A 4 3.04 8.59 5.31
C THR A 4 4.07 9.72 5.26
N TRP A 5 4.57 10.14 6.43
CA TRP A 5 5.59 11.20 6.53
C TRP A 5 6.89 10.89 5.80
N ALA A 6 7.29 9.62 5.70
CA ALA A 6 8.50 9.27 4.95
C ALA A 6 8.30 9.52 3.45
N VAL A 7 7.12 9.18 2.92
CA VAL A 7 6.76 9.41 1.52
C VAL A 7 6.61 10.91 1.23
N GLU A 8 6.00 11.65 2.14
CA GLU A 8 5.86 13.11 2.00
C GLU A 8 7.18 13.86 2.14
N ALA A 9 8.08 13.40 3.03
CA ALA A 9 9.43 13.95 3.14
C ALA A 9 10.22 13.71 1.85
N LEU A 10 10.13 12.51 1.27
CA LEU A 10 10.72 12.22 -0.04
C LEU A 10 10.16 13.18 -1.10
N ALA A 11 8.84 13.33 -1.18
CA ALA A 11 8.21 14.20 -2.16
C ALA A 11 8.64 15.68 -2.02
N ARG A 12 8.81 16.18 -0.80
CA ARG A 12 9.34 17.53 -0.54
C ARG A 12 10.80 17.64 -0.94
N ASN A 13 11.63 16.69 -0.52
CA ASN A 13 13.05 16.69 -0.85
C ASN A 13 13.31 16.66 -2.36
N MET A 14 12.51 15.90 -3.13
CA MET A 14 12.65 15.87 -4.59
C MET A 14 12.31 17.22 -5.23
N LYS A 15 11.28 17.93 -4.72
CA LYS A 15 10.98 19.30 -5.18
C LYS A 15 12.13 20.26 -4.91
N ASP A 16 12.76 20.13 -3.74
CA ASP A 16 13.87 20.99 -3.33
C ASP A 16 15.14 20.71 -4.15
N ILE A 17 15.44 19.43 -4.44
CA ILE A 17 16.59 19.03 -5.26
C ILE A 17 16.45 19.50 -6.71
N ASP A 18 15.28 19.27 -7.31
CA ASP A 18 15.06 19.54 -8.74
C ASP A 18 14.61 20.99 -9.03
N ASN A 19 14.43 21.82 -7.99
CA ASN A 19 13.86 23.18 -8.07
C ASN A 19 12.55 23.24 -8.87
N TYR A 20 11.81 22.14 -8.90
CA TYR A 20 10.63 21.96 -9.73
C TYR A 20 9.40 21.74 -8.85
N GLN A 21 8.42 22.63 -8.95
CA GLN A 21 7.26 22.66 -8.04
C GLN A 21 6.21 21.56 -8.30
N SER A 22 6.44 20.70 -9.28
CA SER A 22 5.53 19.59 -9.57
C SER A 22 5.61 18.48 -8.51
N ILE A 23 4.62 17.60 -8.52
CA ILE A 23 4.51 16.48 -7.56
C ILE A 23 5.77 15.62 -7.63
N ILE A 24 6.39 15.35 -6.47
CA ILE A 24 7.62 14.55 -6.32
C ILE A 24 8.76 15.07 -7.24
N GLY A 25 8.87 16.39 -7.43
CA GLY A 25 9.90 16.98 -8.30
C GLY A 25 9.74 16.63 -9.78
N GLY A 26 8.62 16.04 -10.20
CA GLY A 26 8.36 15.63 -11.59
C GLY A 26 8.80 14.20 -11.89
N ILE A 27 9.30 13.47 -10.89
CA ILE A 27 9.74 12.09 -11.01
C ILE A 27 8.54 11.15 -10.87
N VAL A 28 8.54 10.09 -11.69
CA VAL A 28 7.56 9.01 -11.58
C VAL A 28 7.98 8.06 -10.46
N GLU A 29 7.19 8.02 -9.39
CA GLU A 29 7.35 7.06 -8.29
C GLU A 29 6.38 5.87 -8.46
N LEU A 30 6.91 4.65 -8.36
CA LEU A 30 6.10 3.43 -8.34
C LEU A 30 6.08 2.83 -6.94
N MET A 31 4.92 2.85 -6.30
CA MET A 31 4.70 2.24 -5.00
C MET A 31 4.04 0.86 -5.17
N THR A 32 4.59 -0.17 -4.53
CA THR A 32 4.01 -1.52 -4.53
C THR A 32 3.79 -2.02 -3.11
N GLY A 33 2.76 -2.83 -2.92
CA GLY A 33 2.46 -3.43 -1.62
C GLY A 33 0.99 -3.77 -1.43
N GLY A 34 0.69 -4.54 -0.38
CA GLY A 34 -0.66 -4.92 0.00
C GLY A 34 -1.12 -4.22 1.27
N PHE A 35 -2.10 -3.31 1.17
CA PHE A 35 -2.71 -2.64 2.34
C PHE A 35 -3.47 -3.60 3.27
N ARG A 36 -3.68 -4.85 2.86
CA ARG A 36 -4.32 -5.91 3.66
C ARG A 36 -3.34 -6.70 4.51
N GLN A 37 -2.03 -6.47 4.34
CA GLN A 37 -1.00 -7.23 5.04
C GLN A 37 -0.70 -6.63 6.40
N ILE A 38 -0.04 -5.47 6.43
CA ILE A 38 0.45 -4.87 7.68
C ILE A 38 0.38 -3.35 7.55
N VAL A 39 -0.23 -2.70 8.54
CA VAL A 39 -0.24 -1.23 8.70
C VAL A 39 1.14 -0.73 9.14
N PRO A 40 1.50 0.55 8.96
CA PRO A 40 2.74 1.08 9.49
C PRO A 40 2.84 0.85 11.00
N VAL A 41 4.00 0.44 11.48
CA VAL A 41 4.24 0.28 12.92
C VAL A 41 4.35 1.65 13.55
N ILE A 42 3.53 1.93 14.56
CA ILE A 42 3.57 3.16 15.35
C ILE A 42 3.54 2.84 16.83
N THR A 43 4.15 3.70 17.64
CA THR A 43 4.00 3.70 19.09
C THR A 43 2.81 4.60 19.44
N SER A 44 1.58 4.14 19.20
CA SER A 44 0.37 4.84 19.65
C SER A 44 -0.68 3.87 20.15
N ASP A 45 -1.43 4.33 21.14
CA ASP A 45 -2.52 3.59 21.78
C ASP A 45 -3.86 3.83 21.04
N LYS A 46 -3.87 4.67 20.00
CA LYS A 46 -5.09 5.14 19.32
C LYS A 46 -5.18 4.63 17.88
N PRO A 47 -6.30 3.98 17.50
CA PRO A 47 -6.53 3.52 16.12
C PRO A 47 -6.47 4.65 15.07
N ALA A 48 -6.82 5.88 15.44
CA ALA A 48 -6.76 7.03 14.53
C ALA A 48 -5.33 7.32 14.07
N ASP A 49 -4.34 7.12 14.94
CA ASP A 49 -2.95 7.39 14.61
C ASP A 49 -2.40 6.34 13.62
N GLU A 50 -2.86 5.09 13.68
CA GLU A 50 -2.51 4.06 12.69
C GLU A 50 -3.04 4.41 11.30
N ILE A 51 -4.26 4.93 11.24
CA ILE A 51 -4.88 5.38 9.99
C ILE A 51 -4.10 6.57 9.43
N ASN A 52 -3.77 7.54 10.28
CA ASN A 52 -3.01 8.74 9.89
C ASN A 52 -1.58 8.39 9.45
N ALA A 53 -0.99 7.32 9.99
CA ALA A 53 0.31 6.82 9.57
C ALA A 53 0.28 6.19 8.17
N CYS A 54 -0.88 5.73 7.69
CA CYS A 54 -1.01 5.11 6.39
C CYS A 54 -0.94 6.14 5.25
N LEU A 55 -0.34 5.75 4.12
CA LEU A 55 -0.34 6.53 2.87
C LEU A 55 -1.75 6.99 2.44
N LYS A 56 -2.79 6.23 2.81
CA LYS A 56 -4.18 6.58 2.51
C LYS A 56 -4.64 7.91 3.14
N ALA A 57 -3.98 8.36 4.20
CA ALA A 57 -4.22 9.65 4.85
C ALA A 57 -3.35 10.78 4.27
N SER A 58 -2.39 10.47 3.40
CA SER A 58 -1.52 11.47 2.77
C SER A 58 -2.29 12.36 1.79
N PRO A 59 -1.97 13.67 1.72
CA PRO A 59 -2.41 14.53 0.61
C PRO A 59 -1.92 14.06 -0.76
N LEU A 60 -0.81 13.31 -0.81
CA LEU A 60 -0.29 12.76 -2.06
C LEU A 60 -1.24 11.77 -2.72
N ARG A 61 -2.15 11.15 -1.96
CA ARG A 61 -3.10 10.16 -2.45
C ARG A 61 -3.93 10.64 -3.65
N GLU A 62 -4.28 11.93 -3.68
CA GLU A 62 -5.06 12.52 -4.79
C GLU A 62 -4.33 12.43 -6.14
N HIS A 63 -3.02 12.30 -6.10
CA HIS A 63 -2.14 12.23 -7.27
C HIS A 63 -1.71 10.79 -7.59
N VAL A 64 -2.13 9.80 -6.79
CA VAL A 64 -1.74 8.40 -6.97
C VAL A 64 -2.71 7.69 -7.92
N LYS A 65 -2.19 7.21 -9.04
CA LYS A 65 -2.91 6.27 -9.91
C LYS A 65 -2.81 4.85 -9.35
N THR A 66 -3.95 4.24 -9.02
CA THR A 66 -3.99 2.89 -8.43
C THR A 66 -4.16 1.82 -9.51
N PHE A 67 -3.32 0.80 -9.49
CA PHE A 67 -3.46 -0.40 -10.30
C PHE A 67 -3.70 -1.62 -9.40
N HIS A 68 -4.66 -2.46 -9.77
CA HIS A 68 -5.02 -3.65 -9.01
C HIS A 68 -4.52 -4.90 -9.71
N PHE A 69 -3.59 -5.62 -9.07
CA PHE A 69 -3.17 -6.94 -9.53
C PHE A 69 -4.19 -7.99 -9.08
N THR A 70 -4.88 -8.60 -10.04
CA THR A 70 -5.91 -9.64 -9.78
C THR A 70 -5.40 -11.05 -10.05
N SER A 71 -4.31 -11.20 -10.82
CA SER A 71 -3.69 -12.50 -11.07
C SER A 71 -2.74 -12.89 -9.94
N ASN A 72 -2.97 -14.03 -9.33
CA ASN A 72 -2.06 -14.62 -8.35
C ASN A 72 -1.10 -15.58 -9.05
N MET A 73 0.08 -15.07 -9.42
CA MET A 73 1.11 -15.87 -10.09
C MET A 73 1.56 -17.07 -9.26
N ARG A 74 1.53 -17.01 -7.91
CA ARG A 74 1.88 -18.18 -7.08
C ARG A 74 0.94 -19.35 -7.32
N VAL A 75 -0.36 -19.09 -7.43
CA VAL A 75 -1.37 -20.12 -7.73
C VAL A 75 -1.19 -20.65 -9.15
N GLN A 76 -0.93 -19.77 -10.12
CA GLN A 76 -0.72 -20.17 -11.52
C GLN A 76 0.50 -21.09 -11.69
N LEU A 77 1.55 -20.88 -10.89
CA LEU A 77 2.75 -21.72 -10.93
C LEU A 77 2.50 -23.15 -10.44
N PHE A 78 1.65 -23.33 -9.41
CA PHE A 78 1.29 -24.68 -8.94
C PHE A 78 0.21 -25.33 -9.81
N ASN A 79 -0.67 -24.53 -10.41
CA ASN A 79 -1.73 -24.93 -11.34
C ASN A 79 -2.65 -26.06 -10.82
N ASP A 80 -2.86 -26.12 -9.51
CA ASP A 80 -3.72 -27.09 -8.86
C ASP A 80 -4.94 -26.43 -8.18
N THR A 81 -5.97 -27.23 -7.93
CA THR A 81 -7.24 -26.76 -7.35
C THR A 81 -7.08 -26.32 -5.89
N GLU A 82 -6.23 -26.99 -5.10
CA GLU A 82 -6.03 -26.70 -3.68
C GLU A 82 -5.38 -25.32 -3.47
N SER A 83 -4.34 -25.01 -4.25
CA SER A 83 -3.71 -23.68 -4.26
C SER A 83 -4.70 -22.57 -4.58
N GLY A 84 -5.61 -22.82 -5.53
CA GLY A 84 -6.70 -21.89 -5.88
C GLY A 84 -7.66 -21.66 -4.71
N GLN A 85 -8.13 -22.73 -4.07
CA GLN A 85 -9.03 -22.66 -2.92
C GLN A 85 -8.35 -21.98 -1.70
N TYR A 86 -7.08 -22.28 -1.47
CA TYR A 86 -6.27 -21.66 -0.42
C TYR A 86 -6.13 -20.15 -0.64
N ALA A 87 -5.82 -19.70 -1.86
CA ALA A 87 -5.73 -18.28 -2.18
C ALA A 87 -7.06 -17.55 -2.01
N VAL A 88 -8.18 -18.17 -2.41
CA VAL A 88 -9.53 -17.61 -2.16
C VAL A 88 -9.79 -17.47 -0.67
N THR A 89 -9.37 -18.44 0.13
CA THR A 89 -9.51 -18.42 1.59
C THR A 89 -8.69 -17.29 2.22
N LEU A 90 -7.41 -17.15 1.86
CA LEU A 90 -6.57 -16.03 2.29
C LEU A 90 -7.17 -14.67 1.90
N LEU A 91 -7.76 -14.57 0.71
CA LEU A 91 -8.42 -13.34 0.27
C LEU A 91 -9.66 -13.02 1.10
N LYS A 92 -10.43 -14.04 1.53
CA LYS A 92 -11.56 -13.86 2.47
C LYS A 92 -11.07 -13.37 3.84
N ILE A 93 -9.98 -13.96 4.36
CA ILE A 93 -9.35 -13.54 5.63
C ILE A 93 -8.90 -12.08 5.54
N GLY A 94 -8.12 -11.71 4.53
CA GLY A 94 -7.65 -10.33 4.34
C GLY A 94 -8.75 -9.31 4.01
N ASN A 95 -9.98 -9.76 3.73
CA ASN A 95 -11.17 -8.91 3.59
C ASN A 95 -12.01 -8.83 4.88
N GLY A 96 -11.66 -9.58 5.93
CA GLY A 96 -12.51 -9.74 7.12
C GLY A 96 -13.84 -10.46 6.83
N ARG A 97 -13.89 -11.30 5.80
CA ARG A 97 -15.11 -12.04 5.36
C ARG A 97 -15.03 -13.54 5.65
N PHE A 98 -13.96 -13.98 6.30
CA PHE A 98 -13.84 -15.37 6.73
C PHE A 98 -14.57 -15.53 8.07
N LYS A 99 -15.59 -16.41 8.10
CA LYS A 99 -16.28 -16.73 9.34
C LYS A 99 -15.33 -17.56 10.21
N THR A 100 -15.12 -17.08 11.42
CA THR A 100 -14.37 -17.77 12.48
C THR A 100 -15.34 -18.47 13.41
#